data_AF-A0AA43BIP6-F1
#
_entry.id   AF-A0AA43BIP6-F1
#
_cell.length_a   1.000
_cell.length_b   1.000
_cell.length_c   1.000
_cell.angle_alpha   90.00
_cell.angle_beta   90.00
_cell.angle_gamma   90.00
#
_symmetry.space_group_name_H-M   'P 1'
#
loop_
_entity.id
_entity.type
_entity.pdbx_description
1 polymer ?
#
loop_
_entity_poly.entity_id
_entity_poly.type
_entity_poly.pdbx_seq_one_letter_code
_entity_poly.pdbx_strand_id
1 'polypeptide(L)'
;MSTTPDIATMQLLLRQGRWPAGLSLGLLLVALLLLGTEPGLAMIAAGLLLASMFAGVAQTYHAWRVALDASLLQLLRDEGLDGDAAARRTDQVLQDSGLRRASPDAPLRGWDARWAGMRRLLLRQYLLTAVQFALLVLAVLWPQT
;
A
#
# COMPACT_ATOMS: atom_id res chain seq x y z
N MET A 1 22.48 11.75 14.62
CA MET A 1 22.12 12.19 13.25
C MET A 1 20.87 11.40 12.86
N SER A 2 19.71 12.04 12.75
CA SER A 2 18.51 11.39 12.23
C SER A 2 18.78 11.03 10.77
N THR A 3 18.88 9.74 10.47
CA THR A 3 19.12 9.19 9.12
C THR A 3 17.83 9.20 8.30
N THR A 4 17.10 10.30 8.40
CA THR A 4 15.76 10.40 7.83
C THR A 4 15.93 10.94 6.42
N PRO A 5 15.58 10.14 5.40
CA PRO A 5 15.78 10.55 4.02
C PRO A 5 15.00 11.82 3.72
N ASP A 6 15.53 12.69 2.87
CA ASP A 6 14.83 13.90 2.42
C ASP A 6 13.45 13.55 1.81
N ILE A 7 12.49 14.46 1.91
CA ILE A 7 11.11 14.33 1.41
C ILE A 7 11.09 13.92 -0.06
N ALA A 8 11.99 14.45 -0.88
CA ALA A 8 12.12 14.05 -2.28
C ALA A 8 12.44 12.55 -2.43
N THR A 9 13.34 12.03 -1.60
CA THR A 9 13.69 10.60 -1.59
C THR A 9 12.53 9.75 -1.09
N MET A 10 11.83 10.19 -0.04
CA MET A 10 10.64 9.51 0.48
C MET A 10 9.54 9.42 -0.59
N GLN A 11 9.28 10.51 -1.31
CA GLN A 11 8.30 10.57 -2.39
C GLN A 11 8.63 9.58 -3.52
N LEU A 12 9.89 9.53 -3.95
CA LEU A 12 10.34 8.60 -4.98
C LEU A 12 10.12 7.14 -4.55
N LEU A 13 10.45 6.80 -3.30
CA LEU A 13 10.25 5.46 -2.76
C LEU A 13 8.77 5.06 -2.71
N LEU A 14 7.88 5.96 -2.29
CA LEU A 14 6.44 5.65 -2.29
C LEU A 14 5.86 5.55 -3.71
N ARG A 15 6.36 6.35 -4.66
CA ARG A 15 5.96 6.25 -6.08
C ARG A 15 6.33 4.90 -6.71
N GLN A 16 7.36 4.21 -6.22
CA GLN A 16 7.67 2.85 -6.68
C GLN A 16 6.54 1.86 -6.38
N GLY A 17 5.67 2.13 -5.40
CA GLY A 17 4.48 1.33 -5.09
C GLY A 17 3.47 1.21 -6.24
N ARG A 18 3.62 1.97 -7.33
CA ARG A 18 2.79 1.83 -8.55
C ARG A 18 3.04 0.52 -9.30
N TRP A 19 4.28 0.03 -9.29
CA TRP A 19 4.65 -1.22 -9.95
C TRP A 19 3.95 -2.45 -9.35
N PRO A 20 4.02 -2.71 -8.03
CA PRO A 20 3.30 -3.84 -7.43
C PRO A 20 1.78 -3.70 -7.55
N ALA A 21 1.23 -2.48 -7.64
CA ALA A 21 -0.20 -2.28 -7.91
C ALA A 21 -0.61 -2.74 -9.32
N GLY A 22 0.17 -2.42 -10.35
CA GLY A 22 -0.09 -2.93 -11.71
C GLY A 22 0.02 -4.45 -11.77
N LEU A 23 1.05 -5.02 -11.13
CA LEU A 23 1.23 -6.48 -11.07
C LEU A 23 0.06 -7.16 -10.33
N SER A 24 -0.33 -6.65 -9.16
CA SER A 24 -1.42 -7.21 -8.36
C SER A 24 -2.76 -7.18 -9.09
N LEU A 25 -3.04 -6.11 -9.85
CA LEU A 25 -4.22 -6.02 -10.71
C LEU A 25 -4.16 -7.07 -11.83
N GLY A 26 -3.01 -7.24 -12.49
CA GLY A 26 -2.81 -8.30 -13.48
C GLY A 26 -3.07 -9.70 -12.91
N LEU A 27 -2.53 -9.99 -11.73
CA LEU A 27 -2.74 -11.26 -11.02
C LEU A 27 -4.22 -11.47 -10.63
N LEU A 28 -4.92 -10.39 -10.24
CA LEU A 28 -6.35 -10.44 -9.93
C LEU A 28 -7.17 -10.79 -11.17
N LEU A 29 -6.86 -10.18 -12.32
CA LEU A 29 -7.53 -10.48 -13.58
C LEU A 29 -7.29 -11.92 -14.03
N VAL A 30 -6.07 -12.44 -13.86
CA VAL A 30 -5.76 -13.84 -14.14
C VAL A 30 -6.56 -14.79 -13.22
N ALA A 31 -6.63 -14.49 -11.91
CA ALA A 31 -7.43 -15.29 -10.98
C ALA A 31 -8.92 -15.32 -11.34
N LEU A 32 -9.48 -14.16 -11.71
CA LEU A 32 -10.86 -14.04 -12.18
C LEU A 32 -11.11 -14.84 -13.46
N LEU A 33 -10.18 -14.77 -14.42
CA LEU A 33 -10.29 -15.51 -15.67
C LEU A 33 -10.30 -17.02 -15.40
N LEU A 34 -9.33 -17.53 -14.63
CA LEU A 34 -9.24 -18.95 -14.29
C LEU A 34 -10.50 -19.45 -13.58
N LEU A 35 -11.03 -18.67 -12.63
CA LEU A 35 -12.25 -19.05 -11.91
C LEU A 35 -13.49 -19.06 -12.82
N GLY A 36 -13.52 -18.20 -13.85
CA GLY A 36 -14.64 -18.10 -14.79
C GLY A 36 -14.60 -19.09 -15.95
N THR A 37 -13.43 -19.60 -16.33
CA THR A 37 -13.26 -20.45 -17.53
C THR A 37 -13.02 -21.91 -17.24
N GLU A 38 -12.60 -22.29 -16.03
CA GLU A 38 -12.24 -23.67 -15.68
C GLU A 38 -13.37 -24.36 -14.87
N PRO A 39 -14.33 -25.05 -15.52
CA PRO A 39 -15.48 -25.66 -14.83
C PRO A 39 -15.13 -26.88 -13.96
N GLY A 40 -13.87 -27.33 -13.98
CA GLY A 40 -13.37 -28.51 -13.25
C GLY A 40 -12.38 -28.20 -12.14
N LEU A 41 -12.31 -26.95 -11.67
CA LEU A 41 -11.40 -26.58 -10.58
C LEU A 41 -11.68 -27.40 -9.32
N ALA A 42 -10.66 -28.08 -8.82
CA ALA A 42 -10.70 -28.70 -7.50
C ALA A 42 -11.05 -27.64 -6.45
N MET A 43 -11.86 -28.01 -5.46
CA MET A 43 -12.36 -27.09 -4.44
C MET A 43 -11.22 -26.32 -3.72
N ILE A 44 -10.07 -27.00 -3.51
CA ILE A 44 -8.88 -26.37 -2.92
C ILE A 44 -8.26 -25.34 -3.87
N ALA A 45 -8.13 -25.66 -5.16
CA ALA A 45 -7.62 -24.72 -6.16
C ALA A 45 -8.53 -23.49 -6.28
N ALA A 46 -9.85 -23.68 -6.32
CA ALA A 46 -10.82 -22.58 -6.30
C ALA A 46 -10.70 -21.74 -5.01
N GLY A 47 -10.54 -22.37 -3.84
CA GLY A 47 -10.30 -21.67 -2.58
C GLY A 47 -9.02 -20.83 -2.58
N LEU A 48 -7.93 -21.35 -3.15
CA LEU A 48 -6.66 -20.62 -3.30
C LEU A 48 -6.79 -19.43 -4.26
N LEU A 49 -7.54 -19.59 -5.37
CA LEU A 49 -7.85 -18.48 -6.29
C LEU A 49 -8.65 -17.37 -5.58
N LEU A 50 -9.69 -17.73 -4.83
CA LEU A 50 -10.47 -16.77 -4.05
C LEU A 50 -9.60 -16.06 -3.00
N ALA A 51 -8.75 -16.80 -2.28
CA ALA A 51 -7.81 -16.20 -1.31
C ALA A 51 -6.82 -15.25 -2.00
N SER A 52 -6.33 -15.59 -3.19
CA SER A 52 -5.49 -14.71 -4.02
C SER A 52 -6.25 -13.44 -4.40
N MET A 53 -7.52 -13.54 -4.79
CA MET A 53 -8.34 -12.37 -5.09
C MET A 53 -8.52 -11.45 -3.88
N PHE A 54 -8.80 -11.99 -2.69
CA PHE A 54 -8.89 -11.19 -1.46
C PHE A 54 -7.58 -10.48 -1.14
N ALA A 55 -6.43 -11.14 -1.33
CA ALA A 55 -5.12 -10.53 -1.17
C ALA A 55 -4.91 -9.37 -2.16
N GLY A 56 -5.35 -9.52 -3.42
CA GLY A 56 -5.31 -8.45 -4.42
C GLY A 56 -6.20 -7.24 -4.08
N VAL A 57 -7.39 -7.46 -3.54
CA VAL A 57 -8.27 -6.38 -3.06
C VAL A 57 -7.63 -5.65 -1.87
N ALA A 58 -7.10 -6.40 -0.90
CA ALA A 58 -6.38 -5.81 0.23
C ALA A 58 -5.15 -5.02 -0.23
N GLN A 59 -4.41 -5.53 -1.21
CA GLN A 59 -3.28 -4.85 -1.83
C GLN A 59 -3.72 -3.52 -2.46
N THR A 60 -4.87 -3.48 -3.12
CA THR A 60 -5.41 -2.28 -3.78
C THR A 60 -5.68 -1.16 -2.76
N TYR A 61 -6.23 -1.51 -1.58
CA TYR A 61 -6.40 -0.56 -0.48
C TYR A 61 -5.04 0.03 -0.03
N HIS A 62 -4.02 -0.81 0.11
CA HIS A 62 -2.68 -0.34 0.47
C HIS A 62 -2.04 0.51 -0.63
N ALA A 63 -2.22 0.15 -1.90
CA ALA A 63 -1.71 0.91 -3.04
C ALA A 63 -2.32 2.31 -3.11
N TRP A 64 -3.64 2.42 -2.91
CA TRP A 64 -4.34 3.69 -2.85
C TRP A 64 -3.79 4.57 -1.72
N ARG A 65 -3.62 4.00 -0.52
CA ARG A 65 -3.08 4.72 0.63
C ARG A 65 -1.64 5.20 0.42
N VAL A 66 -0.78 4.37 -0.18
CA VAL A 66 0.60 4.74 -0.52
C VAL A 66 0.63 5.87 -1.57
N ALA A 67 -0.26 5.84 -2.56
CA ALA A 67 -0.36 6.90 -3.57
C ALA A 67 -0.84 8.23 -2.98
N LEU A 68 -1.79 8.18 -2.03
CA LEU A 68 -2.22 9.35 -1.27
C LEU A 68 -1.04 9.95 -0.47
N ASP A 69 -0.31 9.12 0.29
CA ASP A 69 0.85 9.54 1.07
C ASP A 69 1.93 10.17 0.16
N ALA A 70 2.19 9.59 -1.01
CA ALA A 70 3.13 10.16 -1.98
C ALA A 70 2.68 11.52 -2.54
N SER A 71 1.37 11.72 -2.69
CA SER A 71 0.79 12.97 -3.20
C SER A 71 0.83 14.09 -2.14
N LEU A 72 0.64 13.73 -0.87
CA LEU A 72 0.83 14.66 0.26
C LEU A 72 2.30 15.10 0.38
N LEU A 73 3.25 14.17 0.26
CA LEU A 73 4.67 14.51 0.24
C LEU A 73 5.04 15.43 -0.94
N GLN A 74 4.41 15.22 -2.10
CA GLN A 74 4.58 16.12 -3.25
C GLN A 74 4.11 17.54 -2.92
N LEU A 75 2.92 17.68 -2.32
CA LEU A 75 2.39 19.00 -1.93
C LEU A 75 3.31 19.71 -0.93
N LEU A 76 3.81 19.00 0.09
CA LEU A 76 4.72 19.56 1.09
C LEU A 76 6.04 20.02 0.47
N ARG A 77 6.57 19.24 -0.47
CA ARG A 77 7.77 19.59 -1.24
C ARG A 77 7.53 20.81 -2.13
N ASP A 78 6.38 20.88 -2.79
CA ASP A 78 6.01 22.02 -3.65
C ASP A 78 5.79 23.30 -2.80
N GLU A 79 5.38 23.17 -1.53
CA GLU A 79 5.36 24.25 -0.53
C GLU A 79 6.75 24.57 0.07
N GLY A 80 7.81 23.82 -0.30
CA GLY A 80 9.18 24.02 0.19
C GLY A 80 9.38 23.68 1.66
N LEU A 81 8.49 22.87 2.25
CA LEU A 81 8.52 22.51 3.66
C LEU A 81 9.26 21.20 3.88
N ASP A 82 10.15 21.17 4.89
CA ASP A 82 10.86 19.96 5.30
C ASP A 82 10.78 19.72 6.82
N GLY A 83 11.02 18.48 7.24
CA GLY A 83 11.10 18.04 8.63
C GLY A 83 9.92 18.47 9.50
N ASP A 84 10.20 19.20 10.57
CA ASP A 84 9.18 19.63 11.54
C ASP A 84 8.19 20.64 10.94
N ALA A 85 8.58 21.43 9.95
CA ALA A 85 7.68 22.36 9.26
C ALA A 85 6.65 21.58 8.42
N ALA A 86 7.09 20.54 7.71
CA ALA A 86 6.22 19.62 6.97
C ALA A 86 5.28 18.84 7.91
N ALA A 87 5.78 18.41 9.08
CA ALA A 87 4.97 17.74 10.10
C ALA A 87 3.84 18.63 10.63
N ARG A 88 4.14 19.89 10.97
CA ARG A 88 3.15 20.87 11.43
C ARG A 88 2.11 21.18 10.36
N ARG A 89 2.54 21.37 9.11
CA ARG A 89 1.63 21.64 8.00
C ARG A 89 0.66 20.49 7.75
N THR A 90 1.17 19.25 7.77
CA THR A 90 0.33 18.05 7.64
C THR A 90 -0.71 17.99 8.77
N ASP A 91 -0.31 18.33 9.99
CA ASP A 91 -1.18 18.32 11.15
C ASP A 91 -2.26 19.39 11.08
N GLN A 92 -1.92 20.56 10.57
CA GLN A 92 -2.85 21.65 10.31
C GLN A 92 -3.89 21.24 9.27
N VAL A 93 -3.46 20.66 8.13
CA VAL A 93 -4.39 20.16 7.10
C VAL A 93 -5.33 19.07 7.65
N LEU A 94 -4.82 18.20 8.53
CA LEU A 94 -5.63 17.16 9.19
C LEU A 94 -6.61 17.73 10.23
N GLN A 95 -6.26 18.83 10.90
CA GLN A 95 -7.15 19.54 11.80
C GLN A 95 -8.23 20.29 11.03
N ASP A 96 -7.86 21.04 9.99
CA ASP A 96 -8.76 21.83 9.15
C ASP A 96 -9.79 20.94 8.41
N SER A 97 -9.39 19.73 8.03
CA SER A 97 -10.28 18.73 7.42
C SER A 97 -11.20 18.01 8.42
N GLY A 98 -11.08 18.28 9.72
CA GLY A 98 -11.84 17.60 10.78
C GLY A 98 -11.50 16.12 10.97
N LEU A 99 -10.51 15.60 10.22
CA LEU A 99 -10.06 14.20 10.27
C LEU A 99 -9.24 13.90 11.53
N ARG A 100 -8.76 14.94 12.23
CA ARG A 100 -8.01 14.81 13.47
C ARG A 100 -8.76 15.42 14.66
N ARG A 101 -9.44 14.58 15.45
CA ARG A 101 -9.85 14.90 16.84
C ARG A 101 -8.69 14.68 17.82
N ALA A 102 -7.47 15.09 17.46
CA ALA A 102 -6.36 14.97 18.42
C ALA A 102 -6.41 16.17 19.37
N SER A 103 -6.34 15.86 20.67
CA SER A 103 -6.20 16.85 21.73
C SER A 103 -5.05 17.82 21.41
N PRO A 104 -5.18 19.13 21.66
CA PRO A 104 -4.12 20.12 21.44
C PRO A 104 -2.76 19.73 22.06
N ASP A 105 -2.77 18.92 23.11
CA ASP A 105 -1.60 18.47 23.87
C ASP A 105 -0.95 17.18 23.35
N ALA A 106 -1.44 16.59 22.25
CA ALA A 106 -0.81 15.38 21.71
C ALA A 106 0.60 15.72 21.19
N PRO A 107 1.67 15.09 21.70
CA PRO A 107 3.02 15.40 21.27
C PRO A 107 3.15 15.20 19.76
N LEU A 108 3.74 16.19 19.08
CA LEU A 108 4.03 16.12 17.65
C LEU A 108 4.77 14.82 17.38
N ARG A 109 4.13 13.89 16.67
CA ARG A 109 4.83 12.69 16.20
C ARG A 109 5.92 13.14 15.25
N GLY A 110 7.17 12.94 15.68
CA GLY A 110 8.36 13.24 14.89
C GLY A 110 8.28 12.63 13.50
N TRP A 111 8.89 13.32 12.54
CA TRP A 111 8.88 12.95 11.12
C TRP A 111 9.31 11.49 10.89
N ASP A 112 10.28 11.00 11.68
CA ASP A 112 10.79 9.63 11.66
C ASP A 112 9.70 8.57 11.90
N ALA A 113 8.81 8.81 12.87
CA ALA A 113 7.72 7.90 13.18
C ALA A 113 6.68 7.85 12.05
N ARG A 114 6.46 8.97 11.36
CA ARG A 114 5.57 9.05 10.18
C ARG A 114 6.17 8.29 9.00
N TRP A 115 7.45 8.51 8.74
CA TRP A 115 8.18 7.80 7.70
C TRP A 115 8.19 6.28 7.94
N ALA A 116 8.42 5.84 9.18
CA ALA A 116 8.32 4.42 9.53
C ALA A 116 6.91 3.84 9.30
N GLY A 117 5.87 4.66 9.44
CA GLY A 117 4.49 4.30 9.08
C GLY A 117 4.31 4.13 7.56
N MET A 118 4.70 5.12 6.78
CA MET A 118 4.64 5.10 5.31
C MET A 118 5.41 3.93 4.72
N ARG A 119 6.65 3.71 5.19
CA ARG A 119 7.48 2.58 4.76
C ARG A 119 6.83 1.22 5.06
N ARG A 120 6.20 1.09 6.23
CA ARG A 120 5.52 -0.16 6.62
C ARG A 120 4.30 -0.43 5.74
N LEU A 121 3.59 0.60 5.30
CA LEU A 121 2.50 0.47 4.32
C LEU A 121 3.02 -0.04 2.98
N LEU A 122 4.13 0.53 2.48
CA LEU A 122 4.77 0.07 1.25
C LEU A 122 5.22 -1.40 1.37
N LEU A 123 5.86 -1.78 2.49
CA LEU A 123 6.27 -3.17 2.73
C LEU A 123 5.06 -4.13 2.80
N ARG A 124 3.95 -3.72 3.42
CA ARG A 124 2.71 -4.51 3.44
C ARG A 124 2.13 -4.69 2.04
N GLN A 125 2.19 -3.66 1.20
CA GLN A 125 1.76 -3.73 -0.20
C GLN A 125 2.57 -4.78 -0.98
N TYR A 126 3.91 -4.77 -0.85
CA TYR A 126 4.77 -5.78 -1.47
C TYR A 126 4.49 -7.18 -0.93
N LEU A 127 4.33 -7.32 0.38
CA LEU A 127 4.02 -8.61 1.02
C LEU A 127 2.69 -9.18 0.50
N LEU A 128 1.64 -8.37 0.42
CA LEU A 128 0.35 -8.82 -0.12
C LEU A 128 0.44 -9.22 -1.59
N THR A 129 1.22 -8.49 -2.39
CA THR A 129 1.46 -8.84 -3.80
C THR A 129 2.20 -10.19 -3.90
N ALA A 130 3.19 -10.42 -3.04
CA ALA A 130 3.93 -11.69 -2.99
C ALA A 130 3.04 -12.86 -2.53
N VAL A 131 2.18 -12.65 -1.53
CA VAL A 131 1.20 -13.63 -1.06
C VAL A 131 0.19 -13.95 -2.15
N GLN A 132 -0.38 -12.94 -2.82
CA GLN A 132 -1.30 -13.11 -3.94
C GLN A 132 -0.67 -13.95 -5.06
N PHE A 133 0.58 -13.64 -5.42
CA PHE A 133 1.33 -14.39 -6.42
C PHE A 133 1.54 -15.84 -6.01
N ALA A 134 2.00 -16.09 -4.78
CA ALA A 134 2.21 -17.44 -4.26
C ALA A 134 0.93 -18.26 -4.24
N LEU A 135 -0.19 -17.68 -3.80
CA LEU A 135 -1.51 -18.34 -3.82
C LEU A 135 -1.96 -18.69 -5.23
N LEU A 136 -1.73 -17.80 -6.20
CA LEU A 136 -2.08 -18.05 -7.60
C LEU A 136 -1.24 -19.22 -8.17
N VAL A 137 0.07 -19.21 -7.92
CA VAL A 137 0.98 -20.29 -8.36
C VAL A 137 0.57 -21.62 -7.72
N LEU A 138 0.28 -21.63 -6.42
CA LEU A 138 -0.18 -22.83 -5.72
C LEU A 138 -1.51 -23.34 -6.28
N ALA A 139 -2.45 -22.45 -6.62
CA ALA A 139 -3.73 -22.84 -7.22
C ALA A 139 -3.53 -23.51 -8.59
N VAL A 140 -2.64 -22.96 -9.42
CA VAL A 140 -2.34 -23.49 -10.76
C VAL A 140 -1.60 -24.83 -10.70
N LEU A 141 -0.68 -24.98 -9.75
CA LEU A 141 0.08 -26.22 -9.56
C LEU A 141 -0.70 -27.30 -8.80
N TRP A 142 -1.85 -26.95 -8.21
CA TRP A 142 -2.64 -27.90 -7.43
C TRP A 142 -3.20 -29.00 -8.34
N PRO A 143 -3.07 -30.29 -7.97
CA PRO A 143 -3.64 -31.38 -8.75
C PRO A 143 -5.17 -31.28 -8.78
N GLN A 144 -5.75 -31.35 -9.99
CA GLN A 144 -7.20 -31.23 -10.22
C GLN A 144 -7.94 -32.58 -10.15
N THR A 145 -7.28 -33.60 -9.59
CA THR A 145 -7.75 -34.98 -9.49
C THR A 145 -8.78 -35.18 -8.40
#